data_AF-A0A7C6GB49-F1
#
_entry.id   AF-A0A7C6GB49-F1
#
_cell.length_a   1.000
_cell.length_b   1.000
_cell.length_c   1.000
_cell.angle_alpha   90.00
_cell.angle_beta   90.00
_cell.angle_gamma   90.00
#
_symmetry.space_group_name_H-M   'P 1'
#
loop_
_entity.id
_entity.type
_entity.pdbx_description
1 polymer ?
#
loop_
_entity_poly.entity_id
_entity_poly.type
_entity_poly.pdbx_seq_one_letter_code
_entity_poly.pdbx_strand_id
1 'polypeptide(L)' 'MKEEQLQIAYEDAKAQYAALGVDIDQAIEKLDKLSISIHCWQADDVSGFENPEGELTGGIQTTGNFPGKA' A
#
# COMPACT_ATOMS: atom_id res chain seq x y z
N MET A 1 20.01 -6.03 4.67
CA MET A 1 20.00 -7.42 5.17
C MET A 1 20.54 -8.32 4.08
N LYS A 2 21.23 -9.41 4.41
CA LYS A 2 21.71 -10.35 3.38
C LYS A 2 20.55 -11.23 2.93
N GLU A 3 20.48 -11.52 1.64
CA GLU A 3 19.40 -12.31 1.00
C GLU A 3 19.20 -13.68 1.67
N GLU A 4 20.29 -14.32 2.07
CA GLU A 4 20.28 -15.57 2.85
C GLU A 4 19.51 -15.44 4.18
N GLN A 5 19.62 -14.30 4.87
CA GLN A 5 18.91 -14.09 6.14
C GLN A 5 17.40 -13.92 5.92
N LEU A 6 17.00 -13.34 4.79
CA LEU A 6 15.59 -13.21 4.41
C LEU A 6 14.98 -14.58 4.09
N GLN A 7 15.70 -15.43 3.34
CA GLN A 7 15.22 -16.76 3.01
C GLN A 7 15.05 -17.62 4.27
N ILE A 8 16.03 -17.60 5.18
CA ILE A 8 15.93 -18.35 6.45
C ILE A 8 14.72 -17.88 7.25
N ALA A 9 14.54 -16.55 7.39
CA ALA A 9 13.40 -16.01 8.13
C ALA A 9 12.05 -16.37 7.49
N TYR A 10 11.97 -16.42 6.16
CA TYR A 10 10.77 -16.82 5.44
C TYR A 10 10.42 -18.30 5.67
N GLU A 11 11.39 -19.21 5.55
CA GLU A 11 11.18 -20.65 5.78
C GLU A 11 10.83 -20.95 7.25
N ASP A 12 11.48 -20.27 8.20
CA ASP A 12 11.16 -20.40 9.62
C ASP A 12 9.72 -19.96 9.90
N ALA A 13 9.26 -18.85 9.29
CA ALA A 13 7.88 -18.40 9.41
C ALA A 13 6.90 -19.39 8.78
N LYS A 14 7.22 -19.93 7.59
CA LYS A 14 6.42 -20.94 6.92
C LYS A 14 6.18 -22.17 7.79
N ALA A 15 7.23 -22.68 8.45
CA ALA A 15 7.13 -23.81 9.36
C ALA A 15 6.24 -23.49 10.58
N GLN A 16 6.36 -22.29 11.15
CA GLN A 16 5.53 -21.85 12.28
C GLN A 16 4.04 -21.78 11.91
N TYR A 17 3.71 -21.23 10.74
CA TYR A 17 2.32 -21.18 10.26
C TYR A 17 1.77 -22.56 9.90
N ALA A 18 2.60 -23.44 9.31
CA ALA A 18 2.22 -24.81 9.02
C ALA A 18 1.89 -25.60 10.29
N ALA A 19 2.61 -25.38 11.39
CA ALA A 19 2.30 -25.98 12.70
C ALA A 19 0.92 -25.56 13.26
N LEU A 20 0.38 -24.43 12.79
CA LEU A 20 -0.97 -23.96 13.10
C LEU A 20 -2.01 -24.38 12.06
N GLY A 21 -1.63 -25.19 11.06
CA GLY A 21 -2.50 -25.62 9.97
C GLY A 21 -2.76 -24.55 8.91
N VAL A 22 -1.91 -23.52 8.83
CA VAL A 22 -2.02 -22.43 7.85
C VAL A 22 -1.04 -22.65 6.70
N ASP A 23 -1.57 -22.70 5.47
CA ASP A 23 -0.79 -22.71 4.24
C ASP A 23 -0.52 -21.27 3.78
N ILE A 24 0.73 -20.82 3.94
CA ILE A 24 1.12 -19.46 3.58
C ILE A 24 1.22 -19.26 2.07
N ASP A 25 1.57 -20.29 1.30
CA ASP A 25 1.71 -20.16 -0.15
C ASP A 25 0.31 -19.93 -0.74
N GLN A 26 -0.68 -20.70 -0.27
CA GLN A 26 -2.09 -20.47 -0.62
C GLN A 26 -2.58 -19.08 -0.17
N ALA A 27 -2.15 -18.59 1.00
CA ALA A 27 -2.53 -17.26 1.48
C ALA A 27 -1.97 -16.15 0.59
N ILE A 28 -0.71 -16.27 0.16
CA ILE A 28 -0.06 -15.33 -0.78
C ILE A 28 -0.75 -15.38 -2.14
N GLU A 29 -1.07 -16.56 -2.67
CA GLU A 29 -1.82 -16.69 -3.94
C GLU A 29 -3.20 -16.03 -3.89
N LYS A 30 -3.86 -16.03 -2.73
CA LYS A 30 -5.12 -15.31 -2.52
C LYS A 30 -4.88 -13.81 -2.46
N LEU A 31 -3.85 -13.38 -1.75
CA LEU A 31 -3.48 -11.96 -1.61
C LEU A 31 -3.19 -11.32 -2.98
N ASP A 32 -2.48 -12.01 -3.86
CA ASP A 32 -2.15 -11.54 -5.22
C ASP A 32 -3.38 -11.24 -6.08
N LYS A 33 -4.54 -11.84 -5.74
CA LYS A 33 -5.80 -11.65 -6.46
C LYS A 33 -6.64 -10.51 -5.88
N LEU A 34 -6.25 -9.95 -4.73
CA LEU A 34 -6.99 -8.86 -4.09
C LEU A 34 -6.52 -7.52 -4.64
N SER A 35 -7.39 -6.89 -5.43
CA SER A 35 -7.12 -5.54 -5.96
C SER A 35 -7.35 -4.48 -4.88
N ILE A 36 -6.36 -3.60 -4.70
CA ILE A 36 -6.49 -2.40 -3.87
C ILE A 36 -6.73 -1.20 -4.79
N SER A 37 -7.88 -0.55 -4.62
CA SER A 37 -8.18 0.70 -5.33
C SER A 37 -7.51 1.85 -4.59
N ILE A 38 -6.52 2.46 -5.22
CA ILE A 38 -5.81 3.62 -4.69
C ILE A 38 -6.49 4.87 -5.24
N HIS A 39 -6.80 5.80 -4.35
CA HIS A 39 -7.46 7.04 -4.72
C HIS A 39 -6.53 7.98 -5.52
N CYS A 40 -6.98 8.41 -6.69
CA CYS A 40 -6.19 9.23 -7.60
C CYS A 40 -5.83 10.60 -7.04
N TRP A 41 -6.71 11.18 -6.21
CA TRP A 41 -6.56 12.55 -5.70
C TRP A 41 -5.45 12.71 -4.66
N GLN A 42 -4.76 11.62 -4.28
CA GLN A 42 -3.56 11.72 -3.45
C GLN A 42 -2.40 12.39 -4.20
N ALA A 43 -2.37 12.19 -5.50
CA ALA A 43 -1.33 12.70 -6.38
C ALA A 43 -1.33 14.24 -6.42
N ASP A 44 -2.52 14.82 -6.56
CA ASP A 44 -2.67 16.23 -6.87
C ASP A 44 -3.26 17.05 -5.72
N ASP A 45 -3.22 16.54 -4.50
CA ASP A 45 -3.82 17.18 -3.33
C ASP A 45 -5.30 17.55 -3.56
N VAL A 46 -6.06 16.70 -4.26
CA VAL A 46 -7.48 16.93 -4.59
C VAL A 46 -7.71 18.17 -5.48
N SER A 47 -6.69 18.62 -6.23
CA SER A 47 -6.82 19.77 -7.13
C SER A 47 -7.79 19.49 -8.30
N GLY A 48 -7.75 18.28 -8.85
CA GLY A 48 -8.48 17.92 -10.05
C GLY A 48 -8.03 18.71 -11.29
N PHE A 49 -8.85 18.66 -12.34
CA PHE A 49 -8.55 19.29 -13.63
C PHE A 49 -9.46 20.48 -14.00
N GLU A 50 -10.57 20.69 -13.28
CA GLU A 50 -11.55 21.74 -13.60
C GLU A 50 -11.08 23.12 -13.16
N ASN A 51 -10.58 23.25 -11.92
CA ASN A 51 -9.99 24.47 -11.39
C ASN A 51 -8.78 24.14 -10.50
N PRO A 52 -7.62 23.79 -11.08
CA PRO A 52 -6.49 23.22 -10.33
C PRO A 52 -5.82 24.18 -9.33
N GLU A 53 -6.09 25.49 -9.45
CA GLU A 53 -5.61 26.54 -8.53
C GLU A 53 -6.68 26.97 -7.52
N GLY A 54 -7.88 26.38 -7.58
CA GLY A 54 -8.96 26.65 -6.65
C GLY A 54 -8.64 26.14 -5.25
N GLU A 55 -9.18 26.83 -4.24
CA GLU A 55 -9.10 26.36 -2.87
C GLU A 55 -9.97 25.10 -2.66
N LEU A 56 -9.45 24.17 -1.86
CA LEU A 56 -10.19 23.00 -1.39
C LEU A 56 -11.32 23.45 -0.46
N THR A 57 -12.55 23.00 -0.74
CA THR A 57 -13.75 23.32 0.06
C THR A 57 -14.50 22.04 0.46
N GLY A 58 -15.67 22.18 1.10
CA GLY A 58 -16.48 21.02 1.49
C GLY A 58 -16.08 20.37 2.82
N GLY A 59 -15.24 21.04 3.62
CA GLY A 59 -14.84 20.59 4.95
C GLY A 59 -13.65 19.64 4.97
N ILE A 60 -12.93 19.49 3.85
CA ILE A 60 -11.69 18.71 3.74
C ILE A 60 -10.53 19.61 3.32
N GLN A 61 -9.31 19.23 3.70
CA GLN A 61 -8.10 19.99 3.41
C GLN A 61 -6.89 19.04 3.32
N THR A 62 -5.94 19.37 2.44
CA THR A 62 -4.58 18.79 2.39
C THR A 62 -3.60 19.70 3.13
N THR A 63 -2.60 19.11 3.81
CA THR A 63 -1.68 19.87 4.68
C THR A 63 -0.22 19.62 4.31
N GLY A 64 0.58 20.67 4.36
CA GLY A 64 2.00 20.64 3.94
C GLY A 64 2.16 21.10 2.50
N ASN A 65 3.36 21.59 2.15
CA ASN A 65 3.67 22.16 0.83
C ASN A 65 4.84 21.40 0.18
N PHE A 66 4.78 20.07 0.18
CA PHE A 66 5.84 19.27 -0.42
C PHE A 66 5.88 19.53 -1.94
N PRO A 67 7.06 19.81 -2.54
CA PRO A 67 7.13 20.19 -3.94
C PRO A 67 6.76 19.04 -4.87
N GLY A 68 6.09 19.39 -5.97
CA GLY A 68 5.77 18.45 -7.05
C GLY A 68 4.73 17.43 -6.63
N LYS A 69 3.53 17.89 -6.24
CA LYS A 69 2.32 17.09 -5.94
C LYS A 69 2.41 15.72 -6.67
N ALA A 70 2.44 14.65 -5.88
CA ALA A 70 2.93 13.31 -6.24
C ALA A 70 2.33 12.69 -7.52
#